data_AF-A0A2E7K0Z0-F1
#
_entry.id   AF-A0A2E7K0Z0-F1
#
_cell.length_a   1.000
_cell.length_b   1.000
_cell.length_c   1.000
_cell.angle_alpha   90.00
_cell.angle_beta   90.00
_cell.angle_gamma   90.00
#
_symmetry.space_group_name_H-M   'P 1'
#
loop_
_entity.id
_entity.type
_entity.pdbx_description
1 polymer ?
#
loop_
_entity_poly.entity_id
_entity_poly.type
_entity_poly.pdbx_seq_one_letter_code
_entity_poly.pdbx_strand_id
1 'polypeptide(L)' 'MVEVVVRDNNVDQALRALKKKMQREGVFREMKMRKHYEKPSERRVRETAESVRRARKLARKQADKYD' A
#
# COMPACT_ATOMS: atom_id res chain seq x y z
N MET A 1 -12.00 5.84 -4.18
CA MET A 1 -12.08 5.44 -5.60
C MET A 1 -10.86 6.03 -6.30
N VAL A 2 -10.07 5.22 -7.02
CA VAL A 2 -8.80 5.66 -7.62
C VAL A 2 -9.07 6.21 -9.01
N GLU A 3 -8.91 7.51 -9.18
CA GLU A 3 -9.04 8.18 -10.48
C GLU A 3 -7.68 8.73 -10.95
N VAL A 4 -7.45 8.70 -12.26
CA VAL A 4 -6.29 9.28 -12.92
C VAL A 4 -6.77 10.07 -14.14
N VAL A 5 -6.44 11.37 -14.17
CA VAL A 5 -6.74 12.25 -15.30
C VAL A 5 -5.68 12.05 -16.37
N VAL A 6 -6.10 11.72 -17.59
CA VAL A 6 -5.21 11.64 -18.76
C VAL A 6 -5.11 13.03 -19.37
N ARG A 7 -3.89 13.50 -19.61
CA ARG A 7 -3.62 14.76 -20.34
C ARG A 7 -2.92 14.42 -21.65
N ASP A 8 -3.24 15.17 -22.70
CA ASP A 8 -2.55 15.13 -24.00
C ASP A 8 -2.51 13.75 -24.67
N ASN A 9 -3.56 12.94 -24.48
CA ASN A 9 -3.67 11.56 -24.98
C ASN A 9 -2.50 10.62 -24.56
N ASN A 10 -1.76 10.97 -23.50
CA ASN A 10 -0.65 10.15 -23.02
C ASN A 10 -1.14 9.02 -22.10
N VAL A 11 -1.69 7.98 -22.73
CA VAL A 11 -2.30 6.84 -22.04
C VAL A 11 -1.29 6.01 -21.27
N ASP A 12 -0.09 5.80 -21.81
CA ASP A 12 0.94 4.97 -21.15
C ASP A 12 1.42 5.59 -19.83
N GLN A 13 1.59 6.91 -19.80
CA GLN A 13 1.95 7.60 -18.57
C GLN A 13 0.82 7.53 -17.54
N ALA A 14 -0.43 7.67 -17.97
CA ALA A 14 -1.59 7.54 -17.10
C ALA A 14 -1.70 6.12 -16.50
N LEU A 15 -1.45 5.07 -17.28
CA LEU A 15 -1.44 3.69 -16.81
C LEU A 15 -0.32 3.44 -15.78
N ARG A 16 0.87 3.99 -16.01
CA ARG A 16 1.97 3.93 -15.03
C ARG A 16 1.62 4.68 -13.73
N ALA A 17 1.02 5.85 -13.84
CA ALA A 17 0.58 6.64 -12.69
C ALA A 17 -0.51 5.91 -11.90
N LEU A 18 -1.49 5.31 -12.58
CA LEU A 18 -2.56 4.51 -11.98
C LEU A 18 -1.98 3.32 -11.22
N LYS A 19 -1.09 2.54 -11.84
CA LYS A 19 -0.42 1.40 -11.19
C LYS A 19 0.32 1.85 -9.93
N LYS A 20 1.06 2.96 -9.98
CA LYS A 20 1.78 3.51 -8.83
C LYS A 20 0.85 4.00 -7.72
N LYS A 21 -0.29 4.60 -8.08
CA LYS A 21 -1.33 5.05 -7.13
C LYS A 21 -2.01 3.87 -6.44
N MET A 22 -2.42 2.84 -7.20
CA MET A 22 -2.98 1.60 -6.65
C MET A 22 -2.02 0.84 -5.72
N GLN A 23 -0.73 0.83 -6.06
CA GLN A 23 0.31 0.26 -5.19
C GLN A 23 0.45 1.03 -3.88
N ARG A 24 0.38 2.37 -3.92
CA ARG A 24 0.46 3.22 -2.72
C ARG A 24 -0.75 3.05 -1.81
N GLU A 25 -1.93 2.94 -2.40
CA GLU A 25 -3.18 2.70 -1.67
C GLU A 25 -3.26 1.26 -1.13
N GLY A 26 -2.39 0.36 -1.59
CA GLY A 26 -2.32 -1.01 -1.07
C GLY A 26 -3.42 -1.94 -1.58
N VAL A 27 -4.16 -1.53 -2.61
CA VAL A 27 -5.30 -2.27 -3.17
C VAL A 27 -4.92 -3.70 -3.56
N PHE A 28 -3.78 -3.89 -4.22
CA PHE A 28 -3.29 -5.23 -4.58
C PHE A 28 -2.95 -6.10 -3.36
N ARG A 29 -2.49 -5.47 -2.28
CA ARG A 29 -2.18 -6.17 -1.03
C ARG A 29 -3.46 -6.65 -0.36
N GLU A 30 -4.47 -5.78 -0.33
CA GLU A 30 -5.78 -6.09 0.20
C GLU A 30 -6.50 -7.18 -0.62
N MET A 31 -6.44 -7.11 -1.95
CA MET A 31 -6.96 -8.18 -2.83
C MET A 31 -6.34 -9.54 -2.50
N LYS A 32 -5.03 -9.60 -2.29
CA LYS A 32 -4.34 -10.85 -1.90
C LYS A 32 -4.77 -11.35 -0.52
N MET A 33 -4.93 -10.44 0.43
CA MET A 33 -5.33 -10.76 1.81
C MET A 33 -6.80 -11.21 1.90
N ARG A 34 -7.66 -10.72 1.01
CA ARG A 34 -9.09 -11.08 0.96
C ARG A 34 -9.41 -12.29 0.07
N LYS A 35 -8.41 -12.91 -0.57
CA LYS A 35 -8.61 -14.05 -1.47
C LYS A 35 -9.22 -15.28 -0.77
N HIS A 36 -8.96 -15.44 0.53
CA HIS A 36 -9.47 -16.53 1.35
C HIS A 36 -9.97 -15.98 2.68
N TYR A 37 -10.87 -16.72 3.33
CA TYR A 37 -11.27 -16.39 4.69
C TYR A 37 -10.07 -16.56 5.63
N GLU A 38 -9.81 -15.52 6.41
CA GLU A 38 -8.79 -15.51 7.45
C GLU A 38 -9.50 -15.48 8.81
N LYS A 39 -9.12 -16.39 9.69
CA LYS A 39 -9.75 -16.50 11.01
C LYS A 39 -9.51 -15.21 11.82
N PRO A 40 -10.48 -14.76 12.65
CA PRO A 40 -10.32 -13.53 13.43
C PRO A 40 -9.10 -13.51 14.36
N SER A 41 -8.63 -14.67 14.82
CA SER A 41 -7.40 -14.78 15.61
C SER A 41 -6.15 -14.49 14.78
N GLU A 42 -6.06 -15.03 13.56
CA GLU A 42 -4.93 -14.85 12.66
C GLU A 42 -4.87 -13.41 12.15
N ARG A 43 -6.04 -12.84 11.84
CA ARG A 43 -6.18 -11.43 11.47
C ARG A 43 -5.58 -10.51 12.53
N ARG A 44 -5.93 -10.72 13.81
CA ARG A 44 -5.42 -9.93 14.94
C ARG A 44 -3.90 -9.99 15.07
N VAL A 45 -3.31 -11.19 14.95
CA VAL A 45 -1.86 -11.37 15.02
C VAL A 45 -1.14 -10.68 13.86
N ARG A 46 -1.72 -10.74 12.65
CA ARG A 46 -1.16 -10.07 11.48
C ARG A 46 -1.24 -8.55 11.61
N GLU A 47 -2.37 -8.01 12.08
CA GLU A 47 -2.55 -6.57 12.26
C GLU A 47 -1.55 -5.98 13.26
N THR A 48 -1.30 -6.66 14.38
CA THR A 48 -0.29 -6.24 15.36
C THR A 48 1.12 -6.34 14.80
N ALA A 49 1.45 -7.41 14.09
CA ALA A 49 2.76 -7.53 13.42
C ALA A 49 2.96 -6.43 12.36
N GLU A 50 1.91 -6.09 11.61
CA GLU A 50 1.96 -5.03 10.62
C GLU A 50 2.13 -3.64 11.21
N SER A 51 1.46 -3.34 12.33
CA SER A 51 1.57 -2.04 12.99
C SER A 51 2.99 -1.83 13.53
N VAL A 52 3.56 -2.84 14.19
CA VAL A 52 4.95 -2.82 14.67
C VAL A 52 5.93 -2.63 13.51
N ARG A 53 5.73 -3.35 12.40
CA ARG A 53 6.59 -3.19 11.20
C ARG A 53 6.49 -1.78 10.61
N ARG A 54 5.29 -1.19 10.56
CA ARG A 54 5.09 0.19 10.08
C ARG A 54 5.76 1.20 10.99
N ALA A 55 5.62 1.06 12.31
CA ALA A 55 6.27 1.92 13.30
C ALA A 55 7.80 1.89 13.17
N ARG A 56 8.40 0.69 13.07
CA ARG A 56 9.85 0.53 12.84
C ARG A 56 10.32 1.19 11.54
N LYS A 57 9.54 1.05 10.47
CA LYS A 57 9.85 1.69 9.17
C LYS A 57 9.79 3.21 9.25
N LEU A 58 8.83 3.77 10.01
CA LEU A 58 8.72 5.22 10.21
C LEU A 58 9.88 5.76 11.04
N ALA A 59 10.24 5.09 12.13
CA ALA A 59 11.38 5.47 12.96
C ALA A 59 12.68 5.49 12.15
N ARG A 60 12.94 4.46 11.33
CA ARG A 60 14.11 4.43 10.43
C ARG A 60 14.14 5.62 9.49
N LYS A 61 13.02 5.90 8.81
CA LYS A 61 12.91 7.05 7.90
C LYS A 61 13.10 8.41 8.59
N GLN A 62 12.76 8.51 9.87
CA GLN A 62 13.00 9.74 10.64
C GLN A 62 14.48 9.87 10.95
N ALA A 63 15.14 8.80 11.42
CA ALA A 63 16.59 8.81 11.65
C ALA A 63 17.36 9.19 10.38
N ASP A 64 17.07 8.53 9.25
CA ASP A 64 17.69 8.82 7.93
C ASP A 64 17.45 10.27 7.44
N LYS A 65 16.54 11.04 8.06
CA LYS A 65 16.23 12.43 7.69
C LYS A 65 16.98 13.44 8.56
N TYR A 66 17.38 13.04 9.76
CA TYR A 66 18.08 13.90 10.72
C TYR A 66 19.60 13.68 10.70
N ASP A 67 20.07 12.57 10.12
CA ASP A 67 21.46 12.32 9.69
C ASP A 67 21.73 12.97 8.31
#